data_AF-A0A349DCM5-F1
#
_entry.id   AF-A0A349DCM5-F1
#
_cell.length_a   1.000
_cell.length_b   1.000
_cell.length_c   1.000
_cell.angle_alpha   90.00
_cell.angle_beta   90.00
_cell.angle_gamma   90.00
#
_symmetry.space_group_name_H-M   'P 1'
#
loop_
_entity.id
_entity.type
_entity.pdbx_description
1 polymer ?
#
loop_
_entity_poly.entity_id
_entity_poly.type
_entity_poly.pdbx_seq_one_letter_code
_entity_poly.pdbx_strand_id
1 'polypeptide(L)'
;MAKKNYTGPEEYRPLSPWAYFGYSILFSIPLIGLIVNLVFCFSDGNINRRNYARSFWCAYLLAAIVIVIFLVAAPAMGITADSVEQVIDGVSNI
;
A
#
# COMPACT_ATOMS: atom_id res chain seq x y z
N MET A 1 -22.67 6.66 8.43
CA MET A 1 -23.35 7.90 8.01
C MET A 1 -23.93 7.67 6.62
N ALA A 2 -25.23 7.42 6.53
CA ALA A 2 -25.91 7.18 5.27
C ALA A 2 -25.94 8.48 4.45
N LYS A 3 -25.79 8.37 3.13
CA LYS A 3 -25.80 9.43 2.09
C LYS A 3 -26.97 10.43 2.18
N LYS A 4 -27.94 10.19 3.07
CA LYS A 4 -29.32 10.72 3.05
C LYS A 4 -29.48 12.18 3.49
N ASN A 5 -28.49 12.78 4.16
CA ASN A 5 -28.62 14.13 4.77
C ASN A 5 -27.54 15.14 4.32
N TYR A 6 -26.71 14.82 3.32
CA TYR A 6 -25.69 15.74 2.84
C TYR A 6 -26.25 16.61 1.71
N THR A 7 -26.27 17.93 1.91
CA THR A 7 -26.84 18.91 0.97
C THR A 7 -25.79 19.80 0.29
N GLY A 8 -24.50 19.56 0.55
CA GLY A 8 -23.39 20.34 -0.02
C GLY A 8 -22.90 19.86 -1.40
N PRO A 9 -21.82 20.45 -1.92
CA PRO A 9 -21.24 20.06 -3.22
C PRO A 9 -20.75 18.61 -3.24
N GLU A 10 -20.93 17.91 -4.36
CA GLU A 10 -20.61 16.47 -4.43
C GLU A 10 -19.12 16.15 -4.17
N GLU A 11 -18.21 17.08 -4.51
CA GLU A 11 -16.77 16.92 -4.25
C GLU A 11 -16.46 16.71 -2.77
N TYR A 12 -17.23 17.32 -1.87
CA TYR A 12 -17.02 17.23 -0.42
C TYR A 12 -17.92 16.20 0.25
N ARG A 13 -18.69 15.44 -0.52
CA ARG A 13 -19.60 14.43 0.03
C ARG A 13 -18.82 13.43 0.89
N PRO A 14 -19.24 13.16 2.14
CA PRO A 14 -18.56 12.19 2.98
C PRO A 14 -18.69 10.79 2.40
N LEU A 15 -17.60 10.03 2.48
CA LEU A 15 -17.58 8.61 2.18
C LEU A 15 -18.14 7.81 3.35
N SER A 16 -18.86 6.73 3.04
CA SER A 16 -19.29 5.81 4.08
C SER A 16 -18.10 5.00 4.60
N PRO A 17 -18.14 4.51 5.85
CA PRO A 17 -17.12 3.59 6.37
C PRO A 17 -16.91 2.36 5.47
N TRP A 18 -18.00 1.81 4.94
CA TRP A 18 -17.96 0.69 3.99
C TRP A 18 -17.27 1.04 2.67
N ALA A 19 -17.38 2.28 2.20
CA ALA A 19 -16.65 2.71 1.02
C ALA A 19 -15.14 2.79 1.30
N TYR A 20 -14.73 3.30 2.45
CA TYR A 20 -13.32 3.25 2.86
C TYR A 20 -12.82 1.81 2.96
N PHE A 21 -13.57 0.93 3.62
CA PHE A 21 -13.21 -0.49 3.72
C PHE A 21 -13.07 -1.17 2.36
N GLY A 22 -14.02 -0.94 1.45
CA GLY A 22 -13.95 -1.47 0.09
C GLY A 22 -12.76 -0.91 -0.69
N TYR A 23 -12.44 0.38 -0.52
CA TYR A 23 -11.23 0.97 -1.09
C TYR A 23 -9.95 0.41 -0.48
N SER A 24 -9.90 0.11 0.82
CA SER A 24 -8.76 -0.56 1.44
C SER A 24 -8.47 -1.88 0.74
N ILE A 25 -9.50 -2.72 0.59
CA ILE A 25 -9.37 -4.03 -0.09
C ILE A 25 -8.94 -3.82 -1.54
N LEU A 26 -9.61 -2.91 -2.26
CA LEU A 26 -9.31 -2.65 -3.67
C LEU A 26 -7.87 -2.19 -3.86
N PHE A 27 -7.39 -1.24 -3.06
CA PHE A 27 -6.03 -0.70 -3.15
C PHE A 27 -4.98 -1.68 -2.65
N SER A 28 -5.32 -2.64 -1.79
CA SER A 28 -4.39 -3.71 -1.41
C SER A 28 -4.14 -4.72 -2.54
N ILE A 29 -4.93 -4.73 -3.62
CA ILE A 29 -4.70 -5.60 -4.78
C ILE A 29 -3.53 -5.06 -5.62
N PRO A 30 -2.47 -5.85 -5.90
CA PRO A 30 -1.22 -5.33 -6.47
C PRO A 30 -1.34 -4.65 -7.83
N LEU A 31 -2.05 -5.25 -8.79
CA LEU A 31 -2.12 -4.72 -10.16
C LEU A 31 -3.33 -3.80 -10.35
N ILE A 32 -4.52 -4.36 -10.20
CA ILE A 32 -5.78 -3.62 -10.42
C ILE A 32 -5.92 -2.50 -9.39
N GLY A 33 -5.60 -2.78 -8.12
CA GLY A 33 -5.67 -1.80 -7.04
C GLY A 33 -4.72 -0.63 -7.24
N LEU A 34 -3.49 -0.90 -7.67
CA LEU A 34 -2.50 0.13 -7.97
C LEU A 34 -2.96 1.05 -9.10
N ILE A 35 -3.48 0.49 -10.21
CA ILE A 35 -3.98 1.28 -11.34
C ILE A 35 -5.15 2.17 -10.89
N VAL A 36 -6.14 1.60 -10.18
CA VAL A 36 -7.30 2.37 -9.70
C VAL A 36 -6.88 3.44 -8.69
N ASN A 37 -5.93 3.13 -7.80
CA ASN A 37 -5.39 4.08 -6.84
C ASN A 37 -4.74 5.28 -7.56
N LEU A 38 -3.88 5.03 -8.55
CA LEU A 38 -3.25 6.08 -9.35
C LEU A 38 -4.29 6.97 -10.04
N VAL A 39 -5.31 6.36 -10.67
CA VAL A 39 -6.41 7.12 -11.27
C VAL A 39 -7.10 8.01 -10.23
N PHE A 40 -7.37 7.51 -9.02
CA PHE A 40 -8.03 8.28 -7.97
C PHE A 40 -7.12 9.33 -7.32
N CYS A 41 -5.80 9.14 -7.29
CA CYS A 41 -4.82 10.12 -6.82
C CYS A 41 -4.84 11.41 -7.67
N PHE A 42 -5.01 11.26 -8.98
CA PHE A 42 -5.00 12.37 -9.94
C PHE A 42 -6.39 12.79 -10.43
N SER A 43 -7.46 12.14 -9.96
CA SER A 43 -8.82 12.53 -10.34
C SER A 43 -9.28 13.83 -9.66
N ASP A 44 -10.12 14.62 -10.34
CA ASP A 44 -10.77 15.81 -9.78
C ASP A 44 -12.14 15.53 -9.16
N GLY A 45 -12.37 14.28 -8.77
CA GLY A 45 -13.60 13.89 -8.08
C GLY A 45 -13.55 14.17 -6.58
N ASN A 46 -14.36 13.42 -5.84
CA ASN A 46 -14.51 13.56 -4.40
C ASN A 46 -13.17 13.66 -3.63
N ILE A 47 -13.01 14.74 -2.86
CA ILE A 47 -11.75 15.05 -2.17
C ILE A 47 -11.40 14.00 -1.12
N ASN A 48 -12.39 13.41 -0.44
CA ASN A 48 -12.14 12.40 0.58
C ASN A 48 -11.58 11.12 -0.04
N ARG A 49 -12.12 10.71 -1.21
CA ARG A 49 -11.61 9.53 -1.95
C ARG A 49 -10.18 9.76 -2.43
N ARG A 50 -9.94 10.95 -2.97
CA ARG A 50 -8.65 11.36 -3.51
C ARG A 50 -7.57 11.42 -2.43
N ASN A 51 -7.88 12.00 -1.27
CA ASN A 51 -6.97 12.05 -0.13
C ASN A 51 -6.68 10.63 0.39
N TYR A 52 -7.67 9.74 0.39
CA TYR A 52 -7.48 8.35 0.78
C TYR A 52 -6.62 7.55 -0.20
N ALA A 53 -6.80 7.76 -1.51
CA ALA A 53 -5.92 7.19 -2.53
C ALA A 53 -4.47 7.64 -2.32
N ARG A 54 -4.26 8.95 -2.10
CA ARG A 54 -2.93 9.53 -1.84
C ARG A 54 -2.27 8.99 -0.58
N SER A 55 -3.01 8.70 0.48
CA SER A 55 -2.42 8.07 1.67
C SER A 55 -1.93 6.65 1.39
N PHE A 56 -2.65 5.88 0.56
CA PHE A 56 -2.16 4.56 0.11
C PHE A 56 -0.96 4.68 -0.82
N TRP A 57 -0.95 5.69 -1.70
CA TRP A 57 0.23 5.96 -2.54
C TRP A 57 1.48 6.24 -1.70
N CYS A 58 1.35 7.09 -0.67
CA CYS A 58 2.44 7.30 0.30
C CYS A 58 2.83 6.01 1.02
N ALA A 59 1.88 5.15 1.37
CA ALA A 59 2.17 3.86 1.99
C ALA A 59 2.94 2.92 1.07
N TYR A 60 2.64 2.89 -0.24
CA TYR A 60 3.43 2.11 -1.20
C TYR A 60 4.86 2.63 -1.33
N LEU A 61 5.04 3.96 -1.38
CA LEU A 61 6.37 4.56 -1.41
C LEU A 61 7.17 4.19 -0.16
N LEU A 62 6.54 4.25 1.02
CA LEU A 62 7.16 3.84 2.28
C LEU A 62 7.55 2.35 2.26
N ALA A 63 6.64 1.48 1.80
CA ALA A 63 6.92 0.05 1.68
C ALA A 63 8.07 -0.24 0.71
N ALA A 64 8.12 0.46 -0.43
CA ALA A 64 9.21 0.35 -1.39
C ALA A 64 10.56 0.77 -0.77
N ILE A 65 10.60 1.88 -0.02
CA ILE A 65 11.81 2.33 0.69
C ILE A 65 12.27 1.26 1.69
N VAL A 66 11.34 0.71 2.49
CA VAL A 66 11.63 -0.34 3.46
C VAL A 66 12.19 -1.59 2.76
N ILE A 67 11.58 -2.03 1.66
CA ILE A 67 12.06 -3.17 0.86
C ILE A 67 13.48 -2.90 0.35
N VAL A 68 13.75 -1.72 -0.21
CA VAL A 68 15.08 -1.35 -0.70
C VAL A 68 16.10 -1.35 0.45
N ILE A 69 15.75 -0.81 1.61
CA ILE A 69 16.61 -0.85 2.79
C ILE A 69 16.93 -2.29 3.17
N PHE A 70 15.95 -3.20 3.22
CA PHE A 70 16.22 -4.60 3.54
C PHE A 70 17.09 -5.29 2.48
N LEU A 71 16.83 -5.04 1.19
CA LEU A 71 17.60 -5.62 0.09
C LEU A 71 19.05 -5.13 0.05
N VAL A 72 19.33 -3.92 0.54
CA VAL A 72 20.69 -3.35 0.54
C VAL A 72 21.41 -3.57 1.88
N ALA A 73 20.70 -3.41 3.01
CA ALA A 73 21.29 -3.53 4.34
C ALA A 73 21.56 -4.98 4.76
N ALA A 74 20.71 -5.94 4.36
CA ALA A 74 20.94 -7.35 4.72
C ALA A 74 22.25 -7.92 4.12
N PRO A 75 22.55 -7.71 2.81
CA PRO A 75 23.85 -8.10 2.26
C PRO A 75 25.01 -7.32 2.87
N ALA A 76 24.83 -6.04 3.19
CA ALA A 76 25.87 -5.21 3.81
C ALA A 76 26.26 -5.70 5.22
N MET A 77 25.35 -6.39 5.92
CA MET A 77 25.61 -7.06 7.21
C MET A 77 26.10 -8.50 7.05
N GLY A 78 26.39 -8.96 5.83
CA GLY A 78 26.87 -10.32 5.55
C GLY A 78 25.78 -11.39 5.56
N ILE A 79 24.50 -11.00 5.67
CA ILE A 79 23.38 -11.91 5.49
C ILE A 79 23.10 -12.00 3.98
N THR A 80 23.76 -12.96 3.34
CA THR A 80 23.60 -13.29 1.92
C THR A 80 22.96 -14.67 1.77
N ALA A 81 22.40 -14.97 0.59
CA ALA A 81 21.84 -16.30 0.32
C ALA A 81 22.89 -17.40 0.57
N ASP A 82 24.13 -17.18 0.11
CA ASP A 82 25.25 -18.10 0.31
C ASP A 82 25.55 -18.36 1.79
N SER A 83 25.52 -17.31 2.63
CA SER A 83 25.74 -17.45 4.08
C SER A 83 24.64 -18.27 4.77
N VAL A 84 23.40 -18.19 4.26
CA VAL A 84 22.26 -18.93 4.79
C VAL A 84 22.32 -20.39 4.34
N GLU A 85 22.65 -20.66 3.08
CA GLU A 85 22.86 -22.02 2.56
C GLU A 85 23.98 -22.75 3.29
N GLN A 86 25.12 -22.10 3.54
CA GLN A 86 26.22 -22.69 4.32
C GLN A 86 25.80 -23.10 5.74
N VAL A 87 24.98 -22.28 6.41
CA VAL A 87 24.46 -22.60 7.75
C VAL A 87 23.48 -23.79 7.68
N ILE A 88 22.60 -23.83 6.68
CA ILE A 88 21.64 -24.91 6.49
C ILE A 88 22.37 -26.23 6.20
N ASP A 89 23.33 -26.22 5.28
CA ASP A 89 24.14 -27.39 4.95
C ASP A 89 24.96 -27.86 6.15
N GLY A 90 25.49 -26.91 6.95
CA GLY A 90 26.21 -27.22 8.18
C GLY A 90 25.33 -27.90 9.23
N VAL A 91 24.03 -27.58 9.29
CA VAL A 91 23.07 -28.20 10.21
C VAL A 91 22.54 -29.53 9.67
N SER A 92 22.34 -29.67 8.35
CA SER A 92 21.83 -30.91 7.75
C SER A 92 22.85 -32.05 7.73
N ASN A 93 24.14 -31.73 7.87
CA ASN A 93 25.24 -32.70 7.91
C ASN A 93 25.66 -33.11 9.34
N ILE A 94 24.90 -32.71 10.37
CA ILE A 94 25.02 -33.18 11.78
C ILE A 94 23.92 -34.20 12.05
#